data_AF-A0A849DED5-F1
#
_entry.id   AF-A0A849DED5-F1
#
_cell.length_a   1.000
_cell.length_b   1.000
_cell.length_c   1.000
_cell.angle_alpha   90.00
_cell.angle_beta   90.00
_cell.angle_gamma   90.00
#
_symmetry.space_group_name_H-M   'P 1'
#
loop_
_entity.id
_entity.type
_entity.pdbx_description
1 polymer ?
#
loop_
_entity_poly.entity_id
_entity_poly.type
_entity_poly.pdbx_seq_one_letter_code
_entity_poly.pdbx_strand_id
1 'polypeptide(L)'
;MSQLPKIIWSKIDEAPALATYSLLPIVNAFTQAAGVEVVEKDISLAGRVLAAMGLAEDELTKLGDVVLEEDGNIIKLPNISASVGQLKDCIAELQGQGYDIPNYPENPANADEEAIQAKYAVCLGSAVNPVLREGNSDRRAAKAVKRFAQNNPHRLRDFAENSGAYVAHMGGKGDFFAHEKSVTLDKDQSVTIALNGNTLTTIDAIAGEVLDGTFMSISALRAFYKQTIQDAKDKGLIW
;
A
#
# COMPACT_ATOMS: atom_id res chain seq x y z
N MET A 1 23.34 -27.69 -10.55
CA MET A 1 23.40 -27.75 -9.08
C MET A 1 22.04 -27.30 -8.59
N SER A 2 21.32 -28.09 -7.78
CA SER A 2 20.03 -27.64 -7.25
C SER A 2 20.28 -26.42 -6.37
N GLN A 3 19.74 -25.26 -6.73
CA GLN A 3 19.66 -24.16 -5.77
C GLN A 3 18.81 -24.66 -4.60
N LEU A 4 19.32 -24.51 -3.38
CA LEU A 4 18.57 -24.88 -2.19
C LEU A 4 17.29 -24.02 -2.14
N PRO A 5 16.13 -24.57 -1.70
CA PRO A 5 14.91 -23.80 -1.58
C PRO A 5 15.15 -22.61 -0.63
N LYS A 6 14.86 -21.41 -1.12
CA LYS A 6 15.08 -20.16 -0.40
C LYS A 6 13.74 -19.55 -0.01
N ILE A 7 13.61 -19.13 1.23
CA ILE A 7 12.49 -18.32 1.69
C ILE A 7 13.02 -16.90 1.91
N ILE A 8 12.33 -15.92 1.36
CA ILE A 8 12.62 -14.52 1.62
C ILE A 8 11.76 -14.04 2.78
N TRP A 9 12.40 -13.48 3.80
CA TRP A 9 11.75 -12.80 4.91
C TRP A 9 11.87 -11.29 4.72
N SER A 10 10.75 -10.58 4.65
CA SER A 10 10.82 -9.13 4.49
C SER A 10 11.32 -8.46 5.79
N LYS A 11 12.44 -7.75 5.72
CA LYS A 11 12.85 -6.80 6.74
C LYS A 11 12.09 -5.49 6.52
N ILE A 12 11.38 -5.04 7.56
CA ILE A 12 10.34 -4.00 7.48
C ILE A 12 10.49 -3.00 8.65
N ASP A 13 9.40 -2.32 9.02
CA ASP A 13 9.40 -1.20 9.96
C ASP A 13 8.80 -1.53 11.35
N GLU A 14 9.09 -0.67 12.32
CA GLU A 14 8.38 -0.56 13.61
C GLU A 14 8.27 -1.90 14.40
N ALA A 15 7.08 -2.22 14.91
CA ALA A 15 6.86 -3.36 15.78
C ALA A 15 7.18 -4.72 15.13
N PRO A 16 6.72 -5.03 13.89
CA PRO A 16 7.08 -6.31 13.28
C PRO A 16 8.58 -6.39 12.89
N ALA A 17 9.29 -5.27 12.76
CA ALA A 17 10.75 -5.28 12.61
C ALA A 17 11.41 -5.77 13.90
N LEU A 18 11.04 -5.19 15.04
CA LEU A 18 11.51 -5.62 16.36
C LEU A 18 11.20 -7.10 16.63
N ALA A 19 10.00 -7.56 16.25
CA ALA A 19 9.63 -8.97 16.38
C ALA A 19 10.51 -9.88 15.51
N THR A 20 10.89 -9.42 14.31
CA THR A 20 11.78 -10.17 13.39
C THR A 20 13.14 -10.42 14.02
N TYR A 21 13.74 -9.44 14.70
CA TYR A 21 15.03 -9.62 15.41
C TYR A 21 15.01 -10.76 16.43
N SER A 22 13.85 -11.06 17.03
CA SER A 22 13.70 -12.17 17.97
C SER A 22 13.33 -13.48 17.26
N LEU A 23 12.38 -13.45 16.32
CA LEU A 23 11.78 -14.65 15.76
C LEU A 23 12.60 -15.26 14.62
N LEU A 24 13.21 -14.44 13.77
CA LEU A 24 13.90 -14.93 12.57
C LEU A 24 15.10 -15.85 12.89
N PRO A 25 15.94 -15.59 13.92
CA PRO A 25 17.00 -16.53 14.30
C PRO A 25 16.45 -17.92 14.68
N ILE A 26 15.29 -17.96 15.33
CA ILE A 26 14.61 -19.21 15.69
C ILE A 26 14.11 -19.91 14.43
N VAL A 27 13.43 -19.18 13.52
CA VAL A 27 12.97 -19.74 12.24
C VAL A 27 14.14 -20.36 11.47
N ASN A 28 15.24 -19.63 11.32
CA ASN A 28 16.44 -20.10 10.63
C ASN A 28 17.02 -21.39 11.24
N ALA A 29 17.10 -21.47 12.58
CA ALA A 29 17.60 -22.67 13.25
C ALA A 29 16.75 -23.92 12.97
N PHE A 30 15.43 -23.76 12.85
CA PHE A 30 14.52 -24.87 12.53
C PHE A 30 14.54 -25.24 11.05
N THR A 31 14.57 -24.25 10.14
CA THR A 31 14.54 -24.51 8.68
C THR A 31 15.84 -25.08 8.16
N GLN A 32 16.98 -24.78 8.81
CA GLN A 32 18.28 -25.34 8.45
C GLN A 32 18.31 -26.87 8.52
N ALA A 33 17.59 -27.47 9.48
CA ALA A 33 17.47 -28.93 9.58
C ALA A 33 16.78 -29.58 8.35
N ALA A 34 15.98 -28.80 7.62
CA ALA A 34 15.33 -29.21 6.37
C ALA A 34 16.10 -28.75 5.11
N GLY A 35 17.28 -28.14 5.26
CA GLY A 35 18.05 -27.60 4.13
C GLY A 35 17.42 -26.37 3.47
N VAL A 36 16.56 -25.65 4.18
CA VAL A 36 15.90 -24.43 3.68
C VAL A 36 16.57 -23.19 4.28
N GLU A 37 17.04 -22.31 3.40
CA GLU A 37 17.65 -21.03 3.78
C GLU A 37 16.56 -19.95 3.89
N VAL A 38 16.58 -19.14 4.97
CA VAL A 38 15.70 -17.98 5.11
C VAL A 38 16.55 -16.71 5.13
N VAL A 39 16.41 -15.87 4.11
CA VAL A 39 17.20 -14.63 3.98
C VAL A 39 16.33 -13.39 4.14
N GLU A 40 16.91 -12.33 4.69
CA GLU A 40 16.23 -11.04 4.78
C GLU A 40 16.38 -10.24 3.49
N LYS A 41 15.30 -9.53 3.14
CA LYS A 41 15.28 -8.53 2.08
C LYS A 41 14.63 -7.25 2.60
N ASP A 42 15.38 -6.15 2.57
CA ASP A 42 15.02 -4.90 3.23
C ASP A 42 14.10 -4.05 2.37
N ILE A 43 12.83 -3.99 2.76
CA ILE A 43 11.81 -3.14 2.15
C ILE A 43 11.24 -2.13 3.14
N SER A 44 11.98 -1.85 4.22
CA SER A 44 11.66 -0.77 5.15
C SER A 44 11.57 0.59 4.44
N LEU A 45 10.92 1.56 5.06
CA LEU A 45 10.88 2.93 4.55
C LEU A 45 12.30 3.50 4.40
N ALA A 46 13.16 3.31 5.39
CA ALA A 46 14.55 3.76 5.34
C ALA A 46 15.33 3.08 4.19
N GLY A 47 15.19 1.75 4.05
CA GLY A 47 15.83 1.01 2.95
C GLY A 47 15.40 1.52 1.58
N ARG A 48 14.10 1.76 1.37
CA ARG A 48 13.56 2.30 0.11
C ARG A 48 14.01 3.73 -0.15
N VAL A 49 14.08 4.59 0.88
CA VAL A 49 14.62 5.96 0.76
C VAL A 49 16.08 5.94 0.31
N LEU A 50 16.91 5.09 0.93
CA LEU A 50 18.32 4.97 0.55
C LEU A 50 18.47 4.37 -0.86
N ALA A 51 17.66 3.39 -1.23
CA ALA A 51 17.66 2.82 -2.58
C ALA A 51 17.27 3.85 -3.65
N ALA A 52 16.25 4.67 -3.40
CA ALA A 52 15.85 5.76 -4.30
C ALA A 52 16.94 6.83 -4.49
N MET A 53 17.88 6.92 -3.55
CA MET A 53 19.06 7.80 -3.62
C MET A 53 20.33 7.08 -4.12
N GLY A 54 20.24 5.80 -4.49
CA GLY A 54 21.38 5.00 -4.95
C GLY A 54 22.39 4.68 -3.85
N LEU A 55 22.00 4.81 -2.58
CA LEU A 55 22.84 4.55 -1.40
C LEU A 55 22.62 3.14 -0.82
N ALA A 56 21.64 2.40 -1.33
CA ALA A 56 21.36 1.02 -0.99
C ALA A 56 20.85 0.25 -2.21
N GLU A 57 20.81 -1.07 -2.09
CA GLU A 57 20.20 -1.96 -3.08
C GLU A 57 18.68 -1.79 -3.11
N ASP A 58 18.10 -1.67 -4.30
CA ASP A 58 16.65 -1.65 -4.46
C ASP A 58 16.07 -3.06 -4.37
N GLU A 59 15.93 -3.54 -3.14
CA GLU A 59 15.38 -4.87 -2.87
C GLU A 59 13.91 -4.98 -3.23
N LEU A 60 13.14 -3.89 -3.24
CA LEU A 60 11.73 -3.95 -3.63
C LEU A 60 11.59 -4.32 -5.10
N THR A 61 12.37 -3.69 -5.98
CA THR A 61 12.38 -4.03 -7.41
C THR A 61 12.82 -5.49 -7.61
N LYS A 62 13.87 -5.94 -6.91
CA LYS A 62 14.32 -7.34 -6.99
C LYS A 62 13.26 -8.34 -6.53
N LEU A 63 12.48 -7.99 -5.51
CA LEU A 63 11.35 -8.84 -5.09
C LEU A 63 10.20 -8.84 -6.09
N GLY A 64 10.05 -7.78 -6.89
CA GLY A 64 9.15 -7.75 -8.04
C GLY A 64 9.52 -8.80 -9.10
N ASP A 65 10.82 -9.07 -9.29
CA ASP A 65 11.25 -10.17 -10.16
C ASP A 65 10.95 -11.54 -9.53
N VAL A 66 11.22 -11.69 -8.22
CA VAL A 66 11.02 -12.96 -7.50
C VAL A 66 9.55 -13.41 -7.51
N VAL A 67 8.58 -12.51 -7.44
CA VAL A 67 7.15 -12.90 -7.47
C VAL A 67 6.69 -13.45 -8.82
N LEU A 68 7.49 -13.27 -9.88
CA LEU A 68 7.25 -13.84 -11.20
C LEU A 68 7.97 -15.19 -11.40
N GLU A 69 8.83 -15.60 -10.47
CA GLU A 69 9.53 -16.88 -10.51
C GLU A 69 8.61 -18.02 -10.02
N GLU A 70 8.66 -19.18 -10.68
CA GLU A 70 7.82 -20.34 -10.30
C GLU A 70 8.08 -20.83 -8.87
N ASP A 71 9.31 -20.68 -8.38
CA ASP A 71 9.76 -21.04 -7.04
C ASP A 71 9.91 -19.84 -6.10
N GLY A 72 9.42 -18.66 -6.50
CA GLY A 72 9.38 -17.46 -5.68
C GLY A 72 8.64 -17.68 -4.35
N ASN A 73 9.34 -17.50 -3.23
CA ASN A 73 8.78 -17.77 -1.90
C ASN A 73 9.08 -16.63 -0.92
N ILE A 74 8.07 -15.79 -0.66
CA ILE A 74 8.19 -14.58 0.17
C ILE A 74 7.24 -14.65 1.37
N ILE A 75 7.80 -14.51 2.57
CA ILE A 75 7.08 -14.19 3.80
C ILE A 75 7.09 -12.67 3.96
N LYS A 76 5.94 -12.06 3.63
CA LYS A 76 5.73 -10.61 3.71
C LYS A 76 5.09 -10.21 5.05
N LEU A 77 5.83 -9.46 5.86
CA LEU A 77 5.36 -8.87 7.12
C LEU A 77 4.75 -7.47 6.88
N PRO A 78 3.90 -6.94 7.78
CA PRO A 78 3.40 -5.57 7.66
C PRO A 78 4.53 -4.53 7.57
N ASN A 79 4.37 -3.52 6.72
CA ASN A 79 5.34 -2.43 6.51
C ASN A 79 4.61 -1.07 6.47
N ILE A 80 5.37 0.02 6.59
CA ILE A 80 4.82 1.37 6.47
C ILE A 80 4.44 1.67 5.01
N SER A 81 3.17 2.05 4.81
CA SER A 81 2.73 2.81 3.65
C SER A 81 2.82 4.30 3.98
N ALA A 82 3.94 4.93 3.63
CA ALA A 82 4.34 6.20 4.26
C ALA A 82 3.41 7.36 3.88
N SER A 83 2.95 8.09 4.89
CA SER A 83 2.47 9.46 4.71
C SER A 83 3.65 10.42 4.42
N VAL A 84 3.33 11.62 3.92
CA VAL A 84 4.35 12.67 3.71
C VAL A 84 5.09 13.01 5.00
N GLY A 85 4.39 13.06 6.15
CA GLY A 85 5.01 13.31 7.45
C GLY A 85 6.02 12.22 7.82
N GLN A 86 5.63 10.95 7.72
CA GLN A 86 6.53 9.82 8.01
C GLN A 86 7.75 9.77 7.08
N LEU A 87 7.59 10.12 5.80
CA LEU A 87 8.72 10.22 4.88
C LEU A 87 9.70 11.31 5.33
N LYS A 88 9.20 12.50 5.69
CA LYS A 88 10.03 13.60 6.19
C LYS A 88 10.77 13.23 7.47
N ASP A 89 10.10 12.58 8.41
CA ASP A 89 10.72 12.12 9.66
C ASP A 89 11.83 11.10 9.38
N CYS A 90 11.60 10.15 8.47
CA CYS A 90 12.60 9.18 8.05
C CYS A 90 13.81 9.83 7.37
N ILE A 91 13.60 10.80 6.48
CA ILE A 91 14.68 11.56 5.83
C ILE A 91 15.49 12.31 6.88
N ALA A 92 14.83 12.99 7.83
CA ALA A 92 15.51 13.72 8.90
C ALA A 92 16.32 12.79 9.81
N GLU A 93 15.80 11.61 10.14
CA GLU A 93 16.52 10.60 10.91
C GLU A 93 17.77 10.12 10.16
N LEU A 94 17.65 9.79 8.88
CA LEU A 94 18.78 9.36 8.03
C LEU A 94 19.83 10.46 7.87
N GLN A 95 19.42 11.71 7.68
CA GLN A 95 20.33 12.85 7.67
C GLN A 95 21.08 12.98 9.00
N GLY A 96 20.39 12.80 10.12
CA GLY A 96 21.00 12.76 11.46
C GLY A 96 22.01 11.63 11.66
N GLN A 97 21.87 10.53 10.90
CA GLN A 97 22.82 9.41 10.86
C GLN A 97 23.99 9.64 9.88
N GLY A 98 24.02 10.76 9.16
CA GLY A 98 25.12 11.15 8.27
C GLY A 98 24.89 10.87 6.78
N TYR A 99 23.67 10.48 6.38
CA TYR A 99 23.34 10.33 4.96
C TYR A 99 23.10 11.70 4.29
N ASP A 100 23.84 11.99 3.23
CA ASP A 100 23.67 13.20 2.42
C ASP A 100 22.55 13.01 1.39
N ILE A 101 21.30 13.11 1.86
CA ILE A 101 20.09 12.98 1.04
C ILE A 101 19.23 14.25 1.10
N PRO A 102 18.61 14.68 -0.02
CA PRO A 102 17.83 15.90 -0.05
C PRO A 102 16.51 15.77 0.73
N ASN A 103 16.03 16.89 1.25
CA ASN A 103 14.68 16.99 1.83
C ASN A 103 13.60 16.74 0.77
N TYR A 104 12.44 16.22 1.20
CA TYR A 104 11.28 16.05 0.32
C TYR A 104 10.59 17.41 0.02
N PRO A 105 10.52 17.86 -1.25
CA PRO A 105 9.82 19.08 -1.62
C PRO A 105 8.32 18.80 -1.81
N GLU A 106 7.48 19.28 -0.88
CA GLU A 106 6.03 19.11 -0.98
C GLU A 106 5.41 19.92 -2.13
N ASN A 107 5.93 21.12 -2.36
CA ASN A 107 5.49 22.03 -3.42
C ASN A 107 6.71 22.41 -4.27
N PRO A 108 7.12 21.56 -5.21
CA PRO A 108 8.33 21.79 -5.99
C PRO A 108 8.16 23.06 -6.84
N ALA A 109 9.18 23.92 -6.82
CA ALA A 109 9.17 25.21 -7.50
C ALA A 109 10.03 25.22 -8.79
N ASN A 110 10.75 24.14 -9.06
CA ASN A 110 11.67 24.01 -10.19
C ASN A 110 11.89 22.53 -10.57
N ALA A 111 12.51 22.32 -11.73
CA ALA A 111 12.75 20.99 -12.28
C ALA A 111 13.63 20.08 -11.39
N ASP A 112 14.57 20.66 -10.63
CA ASP A 112 15.42 19.88 -9.72
C ASP A 112 14.60 19.36 -8.53
N GLU A 113 13.73 20.19 -7.97
CA GLU A 113 12.80 19.78 -6.91
C GLU A 113 11.75 18.79 -7.41
N GLU A 114 11.24 18.94 -8.64
CA GLU A 114 10.36 17.95 -9.27
C GLU A 114 11.06 16.60 -9.43
N ALA A 115 12.33 16.60 -9.85
CA ALA A 115 13.12 15.38 -9.98
C ALA A 115 13.37 14.71 -8.61
N ILE A 116 13.62 15.49 -7.55
CA ILE A 116 13.76 14.96 -6.18
C ILE A 116 12.41 14.39 -5.70
N GLN A 117 11.31 15.11 -5.91
CA GLN A 117 9.97 14.64 -5.55
C GLN A 117 9.66 13.31 -6.23
N ALA A 118 9.93 13.21 -7.53
CA ALA A 118 9.71 11.99 -8.32
C ALA A 118 10.50 10.80 -7.79
N LYS A 119 11.77 10.99 -7.38
CA LYS A 119 12.57 9.92 -6.76
C LYS A 119 11.94 9.40 -5.47
N TYR A 120 11.38 10.28 -4.64
CA TYR A 120 10.71 9.89 -3.40
C TYR A 120 9.29 9.36 -3.60
N ALA A 121 8.69 9.48 -4.79
CA ALA A 121 7.33 9.02 -5.05
C ALA A 121 7.17 7.51 -4.80
N VAL A 122 8.19 6.71 -5.09
CA VAL A 122 8.23 5.25 -4.81
C VAL A 122 8.34 4.93 -3.32
N CYS A 123 8.56 5.93 -2.47
CA CYS A 123 8.61 5.77 -1.02
C CYS A 123 7.25 6.00 -0.35
N LEU A 124 6.34 6.74 -1.01
CA LEU A 124 5.06 7.19 -0.47
C LEU A 124 3.92 6.18 -0.70
N GLY A 125 2.96 6.20 0.23
CA GLY A 125 1.75 5.39 0.13
C GLY A 125 2.04 3.89 0.06
N SER A 126 1.14 3.15 -0.58
CA SER A 126 1.25 1.69 -0.71
C SER A 126 2.19 1.32 -1.87
N ALA A 127 3.48 1.63 -1.76
CA ALA A 127 4.47 1.33 -2.80
C ALA A 127 4.83 -0.16 -2.91
N VAL A 128 4.81 -0.89 -1.77
CA VAL A 128 5.27 -2.29 -1.73
C VAL A 128 4.23 -3.27 -2.28
N ASN A 129 2.96 -3.13 -1.89
CA ASN A 129 1.94 -4.13 -2.27
C ASN A 129 1.71 -4.26 -3.77
N PRO A 130 1.67 -3.18 -4.58
CA PRO A 130 1.52 -3.27 -6.03
C PRO A 130 2.64 -4.06 -6.70
N VAL A 131 3.85 -4.03 -6.14
CA VAL A 131 5.01 -4.79 -6.67
C VAL A 131 4.92 -6.27 -6.30
N LEU A 132 4.48 -6.58 -5.07
CA LEU A 132 4.54 -7.96 -4.55
C LEU A 132 3.28 -8.80 -4.81
N ARG A 133 2.20 -8.22 -5.32
CA ARG A 133 0.89 -8.89 -5.47
C ARG A 133 0.59 -9.27 -6.91
N GLU A 134 1.49 -10.04 -7.50
CA GLU A 134 1.32 -10.67 -8.82
C GLU A 134 0.41 -11.91 -8.73
N GLY A 135 -0.78 -11.73 -8.14
CA GLY A 135 -1.73 -12.80 -7.89
C GLY A 135 -2.96 -12.35 -7.10
N ASN A 136 -3.93 -13.26 -6.98
CA ASN A 136 -5.16 -13.02 -6.23
C ASN A 136 -5.00 -13.30 -4.72
N SER A 137 -6.00 -12.95 -3.91
CA SER A 137 -5.95 -13.11 -2.46
C SER A 137 -6.76 -14.31 -1.95
N ASP A 138 -6.11 -15.27 -1.27
CA ASP A 138 -6.77 -16.20 -0.33
C ASP A 138 -6.62 -15.68 1.10
N ARG A 139 -7.68 -15.06 1.65
CA ARG A 139 -7.69 -14.53 3.02
C ARG A 139 -8.77 -15.18 3.86
N ARG A 140 -8.36 -15.88 4.93
CA ARG A 140 -9.25 -16.60 5.85
C ARG A 140 -8.68 -16.70 7.26
N ALA A 141 -9.55 -16.73 8.26
CA ALA A 141 -9.14 -17.01 9.63
C ALA A 141 -8.69 -18.47 9.77
N ALA A 142 -7.52 -18.71 10.35
CA ALA A 142 -7.04 -20.07 10.60
C ALA A 142 -7.96 -20.82 11.58
N LYS A 143 -8.17 -22.13 11.35
CA LYS A 143 -9.06 -22.97 12.19
C LYS A 143 -8.68 -22.92 13.67
N ALA A 144 -7.39 -22.95 13.99
CA ALA A 144 -6.89 -22.85 15.36
C ALA A 144 -7.26 -21.51 16.02
N VAL A 145 -7.09 -20.39 15.30
CA VAL A 145 -7.48 -19.05 15.79
C VAL A 145 -8.98 -18.96 16.01
N LYS A 146 -9.80 -19.51 15.10
CA LYS A 146 -11.27 -19.51 15.27
C LYS A 146 -11.70 -20.31 16.50
N ARG A 147 -11.13 -21.50 16.73
CA ARG A 147 -11.41 -22.32 17.92
C ARG A 147 -10.98 -21.61 19.20
N PHE A 148 -9.81 -20.98 19.19
CA PHE A 148 -9.35 -20.19 20.33
C PHE A 148 -10.31 -19.06 20.67
N ALA A 149 -10.79 -18.32 19.67
CA ALA A 149 -11.75 -17.23 19.85
C ALA A 149 -13.14 -17.71 20.33
N GLN A 150 -13.56 -18.93 20.00
CA GLN A 150 -14.78 -19.53 20.53
C GLN A 150 -14.65 -19.88 22.02
N ASN A 151 -13.49 -20.37 22.43
CA ASN A 151 -13.21 -20.74 23.81
C ASN A 151 -12.85 -19.51 24.68
N ASN A 152 -12.38 -18.44 24.04
CA ASN A 152 -11.96 -17.19 24.69
C ASN A 152 -12.62 -16.01 23.96
N PRO A 153 -13.95 -15.86 24.07
CA PRO A 153 -14.66 -14.80 23.36
C PRO A 153 -14.13 -13.44 23.81
N HIS A 154 -13.71 -12.63 22.84
CA HIS A 154 -13.37 -11.24 23.11
C HIS A 154 -14.64 -10.46 23.46
N ARG A 155 -14.48 -9.38 24.23
CA ARG A 155 -15.61 -8.57 24.68
C ARG A 155 -16.24 -7.87 23.47
N LEU A 156 -17.50 -8.19 23.21
CA LEU A 156 -18.37 -7.43 22.32
C LEU A 156 -19.24 -6.53 23.19
N ARG A 157 -19.43 -5.28 22.77
CA ARG A 157 -20.41 -4.40 23.41
C ARG A 157 -21.79 -4.71 22.85
N ASP A 158 -22.79 -4.65 23.70
CA ASP A 158 -24.18 -4.76 23.27
C ASP A 158 -24.53 -3.61 22.31
N PHE A 159 -25.32 -3.92 21.30
CA PHE A 159 -25.83 -2.90 20.38
C PHE A 159 -27.02 -2.21 21.03
N ALA A 160 -26.94 -0.89 21.21
CA ALA A 160 -28.03 -0.13 21.82
C ALA A 160 -29.28 -0.15 20.92
N GLU A 161 -30.46 -0.40 21.50
CA GLU A 161 -31.74 -0.43 20.76
C GLU A 161 -32.04 0.90 20.07
N ASN A 162 -31.56 2.01 20.63
CA ASN A 162 -31.72 3.37 20.13
C ASN A 162 -30.42 3.93 19.51
N SER A 163 -29.58 3.07 18.92
CA SER A 163 -28.34 3.51 18.25
C SER A 163 -28.65 4.51 17.14
N GLY A 164 -28.15 5.75 17.29
CA GLY A 164 -28.21 6.78 16.26
C GLY A 164 -27.13 6.65 15.18
N ALA A 165 -26.26 5.63 15.28
CA ALA A 165 -25.18 5.44 14.31
C ALA A 165 -25.74 4.96 12.95
N TYR A 166 -25.31 5.61 11.88
CA TYR A 166 -25.70 5.26 10.52
C TYR A 166 -24.58 5.60 9.52
N VAL A 167 -24.64 5.04 8.32
CA VAL A 167 -23.72 5.37 7.23
C VAL A 167 -24.33 6.48 6.38
N ALA A 168 -23.65 7.62 6.31
CA ALA A 168 -23.95 8.66 5.34
C ALA A 168 -23.09 8.44 4.08
N HIS A 169 -23.71 8.43 2.91
CA HIS A 169 -23.01 8.35 1.62
C HIS A 169 -23.65 9.32 0.62
N MET A 170 -22.94 9.67 -0.46
CA MET A 170 -23.41 10.64 -1.47
C MET A 170 -24.65 10.18 -2.26
N GLY A 171 -25.08 8.93 -2.08
CA GLY A 171 -26.33 8.42 -2.66
C GLY A 171 -26.35 8.43 -4.18
N GLY A 172 -25.19 8.25 -4.83
CA GLY A 172 -25.10 8.33 -6.29
C GLY A 172 -25.21 9.75 -6.85
N LYS A 173 -25.00 10.78 -6.02
CA LYS A 173 -25.07 12.18 -6.45
C LYS A 173 -23.67 12.74 -6.64
N GLY A 174 -23.10 12.46 -7.81
CA GLY A 174 -21.81 13.02 -8.21
C GLY A 174 -20.59 12.34 -7.57
N ASP A 175 -20.75 11.10 -7.12
CA ASP A 175 -19.66 10.24 -6.64
C ASP A 175 -19.10 9.36 -7.77
N PHE A 176 -18.03 8.60 -7.46
CA PHE A 176 -17.43 7.69 -8.41
C PHE A 176 -18.41 6.62 -8.90
N PHE A 177 -19.26 6.11 -8.01
CA PHE A 177 -20.26 5.11 -8.35
C PHE A 177 -21.24 5.63 -9.43
N ALA A 178 -21.72 6.86 -9.29
CA ALA A 178 -22.68 7.44 -10.23
C ALA A 178 -22.11 7.82 -11.59
N HIS A 179 -20.80 8.08 -11.67
CA HIS A 179 -20.15 8.55 -12.88
C HIS A 179 -19.34 7.49 -13.61
N GLU A 180 -19.27 6.27 -13.06
CA GLU A 180 -18.54 5.18 -13.67
C GLU A 180 -19.07 4.84 -15.06
N LYS A 181 -18.14 4.70 -15.99
CA LYS A 181 -18.34 4.08 -17.28
C LYS A 181 -17.25 3.05 -17.45
N SER A 182 -17.63 1.89 -17.97
CA SER A 182 -16.73 0.76 -18.17
C SER A 182 -16.79 0.29 -19.61
N VAL A 183 -15.65 -0.15 -20.14
CA VAL A 183 -15.54 -0.81 -21.44
C VAL A 183 -14.64 -2.02 -21.32
N THR A 184 -14.95 -3.09 -22.07
CA THR A 184 -14.06 -4.23 -22.26
C THR A 184 -13.47 -4.14 -23.67
N LEU A 185 -12.15 -4.27 -23.78
CA LEU A 185 -11.47 -4.12 -25.06
C LEU A 185 -11.46 -5.44 -25.85
N ASP A 186 -11.69 -5.35 -27.16
CA ASP A 186 -11.66 -6.53 -28.04
C ASP A 186 -10.25 -6.85 -28.58
N LYS A 187 -9.31 -5.90 -28.47
CA LYS A 187 -7.96 -6.01 -29.00
C LYS A 187 -7.00 -5.09 -28.26
N ASP A 188 -5.71 -5.39 -28.39
CA ASP A 188 -4.63 -4.54 -27.92
C ASP A 188 -4.69 -3.17 -28.61
N GLN A 189 -4.59 -2.11 -27.83
CA GLN A 189 -4.55 -0.73 -28.34
C GLN A 189 -3.99 0.24 -27.30
N SER A 190 -3.52 1.38 -27.80
CA SER A 190 -3.10 2.50 -26.96
C SER A 190 -4.29 3.42 -26.67
N VAL A 191 -4.49 3.79 -25.42
CA VAL A 191 -5.58 4.62 -24.93
C VAL A 191 -5.02 5.93 -24.37
N THR A 192 -5.46 7.05 -24.92
CA THR A 192 -5.02 8.38 -24.48
C THR A 192 -6.02 8.97 -23.50
N ILE A 193 -5.53 9.38 -22.33
CA ILE A 193 -6.25 10.20 -21.36
C ILE A 193 -5.93 11.66 -21.66
N ALA A 194 -6.94 12.43 -22.07
CA ALA A 194 -6.80 13.84 -22.42
C ALA A 194 -7.85 14.69 -21.71
N LEU A 195 -7.48 15.94 -21.42
CA LEU A 195 -8.36 16.93 -20.81
C LEU A 195 -8.20 18.27 -21.54
N ASN A 196 -9.31 18.86 -21.97
CA ASN A 196 -9.34 20.17 -22.64
C ASN A 196 -8.41 20.27 -23.86
N GLY A 197 -8.27 19.18 -24.63
CA GLY A 197 -7.39 19.12 -25.79
C GLY A 197 -5.92 18.85 -25.48
N ASN A 198 -5.53 18.77 -24.21
CA ASN A 198 -4.18 18.40 -23.78
C ASN A 198 -4.12 16.91 -23.43
N THR A 199 -3.16 16.19 -24.01
CA THR A 199 -2.83 14.83 -23.60
C THR A 199 -2.21 14.85 -22.21
N LEU A 200 -2.81 14.13 -21.27
CA LEU A 200 -2.28 13.96 -19.91
C LEU A 200 -1.34 12.75 -19.86
N THR A 201 -1.79 11.61 -20.39
CA THR A 201 -0.98 10.40 -20.51
C THR A 201 -1.57 9.46 -21.57
N THR A 202 -0.78 8.48 -21.97
CA THR A 202 -1.20 7.37 -22.81
C THR A 202 -0.86 6.07 -22.10
N ILE A 203 -1.79 5.14 -22.08
CA ILE A 203 -1.63 3.80 -21.53
C ILE A 203 -1.80 2.77 -22.64
N ASP A 204 -1.07 1.67 -22.56
CA ASP A 204 -1.31 0.52 -23.41
C ASP A 204 -2.26 -0.44 -22.70
N ALA A 205 -3.23 -0.95 -23.45
CA ALA A 205 -4.24 -1.87 -22.95
C ALA A 205 -4.34 -3.09 -23.85
N ILE A 206 -4.67 -4.25 -23.27
CA ILE A 206 -4.70 -5.55 -23.95
C ILE A 206 -6.11 -6.03 -24.26
N ALA A 207 -6.23 -6.98 -25.19
CA ALA A 207 -7.49 -7.66 -25.47
C ALA A 207 -8.08 -8.32 -24.20
N GLY A 208 -9.37 -8.09 -23.96
CA GLY A 208 -10.09 -8.56 -22.79
C GLY A 208 -9.92 -7.70 -21.53
N GLU A 209 -9.06 -6.68 -21.56
CA GLU A 209 -8.89 -5.76 -20.43
C GLU A 209 -10.16 -4.92 -20.22
N VAL A 210 -10.49 -4.69 -18.95
CA VAL A 210 -11.60 -3.83 -18.53
C VAL A 210 -11.02 -2.48 -18.12
N LEU A 211 -11.48 -1.42 -18.78
CA LEU A 211 -11.07 -0.05 -18.48
C LEU A 211 -12.27 0.73 -17.92
N ASP A 212 -12.08 1.31 -16.74
CA ASP A 212 -13.09 2.11 -16.05
C ASP A 212 -12.68 3.59 -16.02
N GLY A 213 -13.62 4.46 -16.36
CA GLY A 213 -13.50 5.91 -16.26
C GLY A 213 -14.56 6.48 -15.34
N THR A 214 -14.15 7.21 -14.30
CA THR A 214 -15.07 7.83 -13.35
C THR A 214 -14.50 9.12 -12.77
N PHE A 215 -15.32 9.92 -12.07
CA PHE A 215 -14.87 11.11 -11.36
C PHE A 215 -15.77 11.45 -10.16
N MET A 216 -15.18 12.13 -9.18
CA MET A 216 -15.89 12.70 -8.03
C MET A 216 -16.13 14.20 -8.27
N SER A 217 -17.37 14.66 -8.16
CA SER A 217 -17.69 16.09 -8.25
C SER A 217 -17.36 16.81 -6.95
N ILE A 218 -16.39 17.73 -7.00
CA ILE A 218 -15.98 18.53 -5.83
C ILE A 218 -17.15 19.35 -5.27
N SER A 219 -18.01 19.89 -6.14
CA SER A 219 -19.17 20.67 -5.70
C SER A 219 -20.19 19.80 -4.97
N ALA A 220 -20.47 18.60 -5.49
CA ALA A 220 -21.38 17.65 -4.85
C ALA A 220 -20.81 17.13 -3.52
N LEU A 221 -19.52 16.81 -3.47
CA LEU A 221 -18.83 16.35 -2.25
C LEU A 221 -18.88 17.42 -1.14
N ARG A 222 -18.62 18.69 -1.48
CA ARG A 222 -18.70 19.80 -0.52
C ARG A 222 -20.13 20.02 0.00
N ALA A 223 -21.12 19.92 -0.89
CA ALA A 223 -22.53 20.02 -0.49
C ALA A 223 -22.93 18.86 0.45
N PHE A 224 -22.49 17.65 0.14
CA PHE A 224 -22.69 16.47 0.97
C PHE A 224 -22.06 16.61 2.37
N TYR A 225 -20.81 17.08 2.46
CA TYR A 225 -20.18 17.36 3.76
C TYR A 225 -20.96 18.40 4.56
N LYS A 226 -21.33 19.52 3.95
CA LYS A 226 -22.13 20.55 4.64
C LYS A 226 -23.45 19.97 5.18
N GLN A 227 -24.14 19.17 4.38
CA GLN A 227 -25.40 18.54 4.78
C GLN A 227 -25.19 17.55 5.94
N THR A 228 -24.20 16.67 5.85
CA THR A 228 -23.98 15.61 6.86
C THR A 228 -23.42 16.15 8.17
N ILE A 229 -22.58 17.18 8.12
CA ILE A 229 -22.14 17.90 9.34
C ILE A 229 -23.34 18.53 10.05
N GLN A 230 -24.24 19.19 9.30
CA GLN A 230 -25.42 19.79 9.88
C GLN A 230 -26.38 18.73 10.44
N ASP A 231 -26.62 17.64 9.71
CA ASP A 231 -27.47 16.54 10.17
C ASP A 231 -26.93 15.88 11.45
N ALA A 232 -25.62 15.63 11.52
CA ALA A 232 -24.98 15.10 12.72
C ALA A 232 -25.16 16.06 13.90
N LYS A 233 -24.97 17.36 13.66
CA LYS A 233 -25.21 18.39 14.69
C LYS A 233 -26.66 18.42 15.16
N ASP A 234 -27.62 18.40 14.24
CA ASP A 234 -29.06 18.46 14.56
C ASP A 234 -29.53 17.22 15.33
N LYS A 235 -28.92 16.06 15.07
CA LYS A 235 -29.17 14.80 15.77
C LYS A 235 -28.31 14.58 17.02
N GLY A 236 -27.37 15.48 17.32
CA GLY A 236 -26.43 15.32 18.44
C GLY A 236 -25.46 14.14 18.28
N LEU A 237 -25.09 13.82 17.05
CA LEU A 237 -24.15 12.75 16.69
C LEU A 237 -22.73 13.29 16.46
N ILE A 238 -21.74 12.41 16.54
CA ILE A 238 -20.36 12.70 16.11
C ILE A 238 -20.32 12.56 14.59
N TRP A 239 -19.79 13.58 13.91
CA TRP A 239 -19.51 13.54 12.47
C TRP A 239 -18.10 13.03 12.21
#